data_AF-A0A7W1NL35-F1
#
_entry.id   AF-A0A7W1NL35-F1
#
_cell.length_a   1.000
_cell.length_b   1.000
_cell.length_c   1.000
_cell.angle_alpha   90.00
_cell.angle_beta   90.00
_cell.angle_gamma   90.00
#
_symmetry.space_group_name_H-M   'P 1'
#
loop_
_entity.id
_entity.type
_entity.pdbx_description
1 polymer ?
#
loop_
_entity_poly.entity_id
_entity_poly.type
_entity_poly.pdbx_seq_one_letter_code
_entity_poly.pdbx_strand_id
1 'polypeptide(L)'
;MLNQDQLKVLQTVVNIIIPADDDPGGWEGGVGDYLLHQFEGDLKHMLAIYEQGLMALNAEVKTVTGKSLDELDPQAQEAFMAAIEQGQVQETWPVDPAPFFAMLVQHCAEGFYSDPGNYGNHDRASWKMIGFEVTR
;
A
#
# COMPACT_ATOMS: atom_id res chain seq x y z
N MET A 1 -1.42 14.19 -7.75
CA MET A 1 -2.11 13.75 -6.52
C MET A 1 -2.92 12.55 -6.91
N LEU A 2 -3.00 11.54 -6.07
CA LEU A 2 -3.80 10.35 -6.40
C LEU A 2 -5.29 10.72 -6.54
N ASN A 3 -5.95 10.16 -7.54
CA ASN A 3 -7.39 10.30 -7.69
C ASN A 3 -8.14 9.32 -6.77
N GLN A 4 -9.47 9.42 -6.71
CA GLN A 4 -10.28 8.57 -5.82
C GLN A 4 -10.12 7.07 -6.08
N ASP A 5 -10.02 6.63 -7.33
CA ASP A 5 -9.87 5.21 -7.66
C ASP A 5 -8.49 4.70 -7.24
N GLN A 6 -7.44 5.48 -7.50
CA GLN A 6 -6.07 5.17 -7.04
C GLN A 6 -5.99 5.12 -5.51
N LEU A 7 -6.69 6.01 -4.80
CA LEU A 7 -6.72 6.00 -3.33
C LEU A 7 -7.40 4.75 -2.77
N LYS A 8 -8.51 4.29 -3.36
CA LYS A 8 -9.18 3.04 -2.93
C LYS A 8 -8.30 1.81 -3.15
N VAL A 9 -7.64 1.75 -4.31
CA VAL A 9 -6.69 0.68 -4.63
C VAL A 9 -5.51 0.72 -3.65
N LEU A 10 -4.95 1.91 -3.40
CA LEU A 10 -3.86 2.07 -2.45
C LEU A 10 -4.27 1.63 -1.04
N GLN A 11 -5.45 2.05 -0.56
CA GLN A 11 -5.98 1.63 0.74
C GLN A 11 -6.09 0.10 0.83
N THR A 12 -6.65 -0.52 -0.21
CA THR A 12 -6.80 -1.98 -0.27
C THR A 12 -5.44 -2.67 -0.22
N VAL A 13 -4.49 -2.23 -1.05
CA VAL A 13 -3.12 -2.77 -1.09
C VAL A 13 -2.40 -2.60 0.25
N VAL A 14 -2.50 -1.43 0.88
CA VAL A 14 -1.91 -1.17 2.21
C VAL A 14 -2.46 -2.15 3.24
N ASN A 15 -3.77 -2.41 3.24
CA ASN A 15 -4.39 -3.35 4.18
C ASN A 15 -4.15 -4.82 3.84
N ILE A 16 -3.73 -5.16 2.62
CA ILE A 16 -3.22 -6.49 2.31
C ILE A 16 -1.78 -6.65 2.83
N ILE A 17 -0.94 -5.62 2.66
CA ILE A 17 0.47 -5.66 3.11
C ILE A 17 0.55 -5.67 4.64
N ILE A 18 -0.29 -4.88 5.31
CA ILE A 18 -0.39 -4.81 6.77
C ILE A 18 -1.86 -5.02 7.15
N PRO A 19 -2.30 -6.29 7.28
CA PRO A 19 -3.66 -6.60 7.66
C PRO A 19 -3.95 -6.20 9.10
N ALA A 20 -5.20 -5.85 9.39
CA ALA A 20 -5.65 -5.65 10.76
C ALA A 20 -5.80 -6.99 11.48
N ASP A 21 -5.37 -7.06 12.72
CA ASP A 21 -5.52 -8.22 13.61
C ASP A 21 -5.94 -7.78 15.02
N ASP A 22 -5.20 -8.18 16.07
CA ASP A 22 -5.36 -7.62 17.41
C ASP A 22 -4.93 -6.13 17.46
N ASP A 23 -4.13 -5.69 16.49
CA ASP A 23 -3.68 -4.32 16.26
C ASP A 23 -4.28 -3.71 14.96
N PRO A 24 -4.29 -2.37 14.81
CA PRO A 24 -4.79 -1.71 13.60
C PRO A 24 -4.02 -2.11 12.34
N GLY A 25 -4.74 -2.27 11.23
CA GLY A 25 -4.14 -2.48 9.91
C GLY A 25 -3.38 -1.25 9.41
N GLY A 26 -2.67 -1.39 8.28
CA GLY A 26 -1.78 -0.35 7.76
C GLY A 26 -2.48 0.98 7.51
N TRP A 27 -3.70 0.97 6.97
CA TRP A 27 -4.43 2.19 6.68
C TRP A 27 -4.84 2.92 7.95
N GLU A 28 -5.47 2.21 8.89
CA GLU A 28 -5.85 2.72 10.21
C GLU A 28 -4.62 3.15 11.04
N GLY A 29 -3.49 2.47 10.86
CA GLY A 29 -2.19 2.81 11.44
C GLY A 29 -1.50 4.02 10.80
N GLY A 30 -2.12 4.68 9.81
CA GLY A 30 -1.65 5.94 9.25
C GLY A 30 -0.70 5.82 8.04
N VAL A 31 -0.53 4.63 7.46
CA VAL A 31 0.33 4.46 6.27
C VAL A 31 -0.13 5.33 5.09
N GLY A 32 -1.45 5.49 4.92
CA GLY A 32 -2.00 6.37 3.88
C GLY A 32 -1.57 7.83 4.06
N ASP A 33 -1.66 8.35 5.28
CA ASP A 33 -1.30 9.74 5.60
C ASP A 33 0.21 9.97 5.44
N TYR A 34 1.03 9.00 5.88
CA TYR A 34 2.46 8.98 5.61
C TYR A 34 2.76 9.10 4.11
N LEU A 35 2.18 8.22 3.27
CA LEU A 35 2.44 8.21 1.83
C LEU A 35 2.02 9.51 1.15
N LEU A 36 0.82 10.02 1.48
CA LEU A 36 0.32 11.25 0.91
C LEU A 36 1.17 12.45 1.28
N HIS A 37 1.63 12.53 2.53
CA HIS A 37 2.59 13.55 2.95
C HIS A 37 3.92 13.44 2.19
N GLN A 38 4.46 12.21 2.06
CA GLN A 38 5.71 12.00 1.36
C GLN A 38 5.64 12.33 -0.14
N PHE A 39 4.49 12.15 -0.80
CA PHE A 39 4.29 12.58 -2.19
C PHE A 39 4.27 14.10 -2.38
N GLU A 40 4.10 14.87 -1.32
CA GLU A 40 4.26 16.32 -1.33
C GLU A 40 5.71 16.75 -1.06
N GLY A 41 6.50 15.88 -0.43
CA GLY A 41 7.90 16.08 -0.05
C GLY A 41 8.87 15.14 -0.76
N ASP A 42 9.56 14.30 0.02
CA ASP A 42 10.73 13.54 -0.43
C ASP A 42 10.42 12.50 -1.52
N LEU A 43 9.22 11.91 -1.48
CA LEU A 43 8.74 10.95 -2.49
C LEU A 43 7.95 11.59 -3.63
N LYS A 44 7.95 12.92 -3.78
CA LYS A 44 7.24 13.60 -4.88
C LYS A 44 7.61 13.07 -6.27
N HIS A 45 8.87 12.70 -6.46
CA HIS A 45 9.36 12.15 -7.72
C HIS A 45 8.83 10.72 -8.01
N MET A 46 8.36 10.01 -6.98
CA MET A 46 7.76 8.67 -7.08
C MET A 46 6.26 8.70 -7.39
N LEU A 47 5.59 9.85 -7.26
CA LEU A 47 4.14 9.96 -7.45
C LEU A 47 3.69 9.42 -8.81
N ALA A 48 4.44 9.68 -9.88
CA ALA A 48 4.11 9.15 -11.21
C ALA A 48 4.18 7.62 -11.28
N ILE A 49 5.12 6.99 -10.56
CA ILE A 49 5.25 5.52 -10.47
C ILE A 49 4.04 4.96 -9.71
N TYR A 50 3.63 5.60 -8.62
CA TYR A 50 2.41 5.22 -7.88
C TYR A 50 1.14 5.36 -8.72
N GLU A 51 0.97 6.48 -9.41
CA GLU A 51 -0.20 6.71 -10.27
C GLU A 51 -0.32 5.64 -11.35
N GLN A 52 0.80 5.28 -11.99
CA GLN A 52 0.86 4.26 -13.04
C GLN A 52 0.68 2.84 -12.50
N GLY A 53 1.37 2.50 -11.40
CA GLY A 53 1.31 1.16 -10.82
C GLY A 53 -0.06 0.85 -10.22
N LEU A 54 -0.68 1.78 -9.49
CA LEU A 54 -2.03 1.58 -8.93
C LEU A 54 -3.09 1.46 -10.04
N MET A 55 -2.95 2.25 -11.11
CA MET A 55 -3.83 2.15 -12.28
C MET A 55 -3.69 0.80 -12.97
N ALA A 56 -2.45 0.35 -13.23
CA ALA A 56 -2.18 -0.92 -13.90
C ALA A 56 -2.60 -2.12 -13.05
N LEU A 57 -2.40 -2.07 -11.74
CA LEU A 57 -2.87 -3.07 -10.79
C LEU A 57 -4.39 -3.24 -10.88
N ASN A 58 -5.14 -2.14 -10.79
CA ASN A 58 -6.59 -2.23 -10.84
C ASN A 58 -7.09 -2.67 -12.24
N ALA A 59 -6.37 -2.30 -13.30
CA ALA A 59 -6.68 -2.76 -14.65
C ALA A 59 -6.46 -4.27 -14.82
N GLU A 60 -5.35 -4.81 -14.32
CA GLU A 60 -5.07 -6.25 -14.29
C GLU A 60 -6.22 -7.03 -13.64
N VAL A 61 -6.64 -6.59 -12.46
CA VAL A 61 -7.75 -7.21 -11.72
C VAL A 61 -9.06 -7.11 -12.50
N LYS A 62 -9.35 -5.95 -13.10
CA LYS A 62 -10.56 -5.72 -13.90
C LYS A 62 -10.59 -6.58 -15.16
N THR A 63 -9.46 -6.75 -15.86
CA THR A 63 -9.38 -7.61 -17.03
C THR A 63 -9.74 -9.05 -16.68
N VAL A 64 -9.25 -9.56 -15.55
CA VAL A 64 -9.44 -10.96 -15.17
C VAL A 64 -10.82 -11.22 -14.55
N THR A 65 -11.35 -10.28 -13.76
CA THR A 65 -12.54 -10.50 -12.92
C THR A 65 -13.76 -9.67 -13.30
N GLY A 66 -13.57 -8.60 -14.08
CA GLY A 66 -14.59 -7.58 -14.35
C GLY A 66 -14.85 -6.61 -13.18
N LYS A 67 -14.11 -6.73 -12.07
CA LYS A 67 -14.27 -5.94 -10.85
C LYS A 67 -12.99 -5.19 -10.49
N SER A 68 -13.11 -4.11 -9.71
CA SER A 68 -11.98 -3.43 -9.09
C SER A 68 -11.39 -4.25 -7.94
N LEU A 69 -10.13 -4.02 -7.58
CA LEU A 69 -9.47 -4.75 -6.48
C LEU A 69 -10.26 -4.65 -5.16
N ASP A 70 -10.78 -3.46 -4.83
CA ASP A 70 -11.55 -3.20 -3.60
C ASP A 70 -12.92 -3.92 -3.57
N GLU A 71 -13.36 -4.47 -4.69
CA GLU A 71 -14.63 -5.20 -4.83
C GLU A 71 -14.45 -6.73 -4.76
N LEU A 72 -13.21 -7.21 -4.65
CA LEU A 72 -12.88 -8.63 -4.47
C LEU A 72 -12.96 -9.06 -3.01
N ASP A 73 -13.16 -10.36 -2.80
CA ASP A 73 -12.96 -10.94 -1.46
C ASP A 73 -11.47 -10.97 -1.08
N PRO A 74 -11.13 -11.02 0.22
CA PRO A 74 -9.74 -10.94 0.67
C PRO A 74 -8.83 -12.02 0.08
N GLN A 75 -9.33 -13.24 -0.10
CA GLN A 75 -8.53 -14.34 -0.65
C GLN A 75 -8.14 -14.06 -2.12
N ALA A 76 -9.08 -13.53 -2.90
CA ALA A 76 -8.81 -13.14 -4.28
C ALA A 76 -7.86 -11.93 -4.35
N GLN A 77 -8.02 -10.94 -3.46
CA GLN A 77 -7.10 -9.80 -3.36
C GLN A 77 -5.66 -10.26 -3.10
N GLU A 78 -5.44 -11.10 -2.10
CA GLU A 78 -4.13 -11.68 -1.76
C GLU A 78 -3.52 -12.46 -2.94
N ALA A 79 -4.34 -13.26 -3.64
CA ALA A 79 -3.88 -14.03 -4.79
C ALA A 79 -3.37 -13.13 -5.93
N PHE A 80 -4.03 -12.01 -6.20
CA PHE A 80 -3.54 -11.03 -7.18
C PHE A 80 -2.23 -10.38 -6.72
N MET A 81 -2.12 -9.98 -5.45
CA MET A 81 -0.88 -9.38 -4.93
C MET A 81 0.30 -10.35 -5.02
N ALA A 82 0.09 -11.63 -4.69
CA ALA A 82 1.10 -12.68 -4.81
C ALA A 82 1.52 -12.97 -6.26
N ALA A 83 0.60 -12.85 -7.22
CA ALA A 83 0.92 -12.96 -8.64
C ALA A 83 1.75 -11.76 -9.13
N ILE A 84 1.37 -10.54 -8.73
CA ILE A 84 2.08 -9.31 -9.07
C ILE A 84 3.51 -9.31 -8.50
N GLU A 85 3.69 -9.79 -7.26
CA GLU A 85 5.01 -9.97 -6.64
C GLU A 85 5.94 -10.84 -7.48
N GLN A 86 5.38 -11.86 -8.14
CA GLN A 86 6.13 -12.76 -9.03
C GLN A 86 6.24 -12.23 -10.48
N GLY A 87 5.74 -11.02 -10.76
CA GLY A 87 5.68 -10.46 -12.11
C GLY A 87 4.70 -11.19 -13.04
N GLN A 88 3.78 -11.98 -12.49
CA GLN A 88 2.79 -12.75 -13.24
C GLN A 88 1.56 -11.89 -13.51
N VAL A 89 1.68 -11.01 -14.50
CA VAL A 89 0.60 -10.13 -14.97
C VAL A 89 0.25 -10.44 -16.44
N GLN A 90 -1.00 -10.24 -16.81
CA GLN A 90 -1.51 -10.42 -18.18
C GLN A 90 -1.43 -9.12 -18.99
N GLU A 91 -1.62 -7.98 -18.32
CA GLU A 91 -1.57 -6.66 -18.94
C GLU A 91 -0.13 -6.18 -19.12
N THR A 92 0.06 -5.25 -20.06
CA THR A 92 1.33 -4.53 -20.18
C THR A 92 1.33 -3.34 -19.23
N TRP A 93 2.20 -3.38 -18.22
CA TRP A 93 2.29 -2.32 -17.22
C TRP A 93 3.28 -1.22 -17.66
N PRO A 94 2.99 0.06 -17.38
CA PRO A 94 3.94 1.16 -17.61
C PRO A 94 5.15 1.12 -16.67
N VAL A 95 5.03 0.39 -15.55
CA VAL A 95 6.07 0.16 -14.53
C VAL A 95 6.25 -1.34 -14.35
N ASP A 96 7.45 -1.78 -13.96
CA ASP A 96 7.68 -3.21 -13.68
C ASP A 96 6.85 -3.65 -12.46
N PRO A 97 5.95 -4.65 -12.59
CA PRO A 97 5.00 -5.01 -11.53
C PRO A 97 5.68 -5.45 -10.22
N ALA A 98 6.70 -6.30 -10.31
CA ALA A 98 7.35 -6.86 -9.12
C ALA A 98 8.18 -5.81 -8.35
N PRO A 99 9.04 -5.00 -8.99
CA PRO A 99 9.69 -3.86 -8.34
C PRO A 99 8.72 -2.82 -7.79
N PHE A 100 7.61 -2.55 -8.49
CA PHE A 100 6.57 -1.65 -7.98
C PHE A 100 5.94 -2.19 -6.69
N PHE A 101 5.62 -3.49 -6.65
CA PHE A 101 5.09 -4.12 -5.44
C PHE A 101 6.10 -4.12 -4.29
N ALA A 102 7.37 -4.45 -4.55
CA ALA A 102 8.42 -4.39 -3.54
C ALA A 102 8.57 -2.97 -2.95
N MET A 103 8.50 -1.94 -3.79
CA MET A 103 8.50 -0.54 -3.34
C MET A 103 7.28 -0.21 -2.46
N LEU A 104 6.08 -0.67 -2.84
CA LEU A 104 4.88 -0.51 -2.02
C LEU A 104 5.06 -1.13 -0.64
N VAL A 105 5.56 -2.36 -0.56
CA VAL A 105 5.83 -3.08 0.70
C VAL A 105 6.81 -2.29 1.55
N GLN A 106 7.91 -1.81 0.95
CA GLN A 106 8.90 -1.01 1.67
C GLN A 106 8.30 0.26 2.26
N HIS A 107 7.59 1.08 1.45
CA HIS A 107 7.02 2.32 1.96
C HIS A 107 5.87 2.08 2.95
N CYS A 108 5.13 0.97 2.84
CA CYS A 108 4.15 0.58 3.87
C CYS A 108 4.84 0.28 5.19
N ALA A 109 5.94 -0.48 5.17
CA ALA A 109 6.75 -0.74 6.35
C ALA A 109 7.31 0.56 6.95
N GLU A 110 7.84 1.46 6.12
CA GLU A 110 8.32 2.77 6.58
C GLU A 110 7.19 3.57 7.25
N GLY A 111 6.01 3.65 6.64
CA GLY A 111 4.87 4.35 7.20
C GLY A 111 4.33 3.75 8.49
N PHE A 112 4.37 2.43 8.65
CA PHE A 112 3.79 1.77 9.83
C PHE A 112 4.76 1.65 11.01
N TYR A 113 6.06 1.41 10.74
CA TYR A 113 7.05 1.12 11.78
C TYR A 113 7.90 2.32 12.22
N SER A 114 7.92 3.41 11.45
CA SER A 114 8.73 4.60 11.78
C SER A 114 8.15 5.44 12.91
N ASP A 115 8.88 6.50 13.29
CA ASP A 115 8.40 7.48 14.26
C ASP A 115 7.07 8.12 13.79
N PRO A 116 6.03 8.19 14.65
CA PRO A 116 4.74 8.81 14.30
C PRO A 116 4.84 10.27 13.87
N GLY A 117 5.92 10.96 14.23
CA GLY A 117 6.23 12.31 13.76
C GLY A 117 6.40 12.39 12.23
N ASN A 118 6.53 11.26 11.54
CA ASN A 118 6.55 11.18 10.08
C ASN A 118 5.15 11.03 9.46
N TYR A 119 4.07 11.27 10.19
CA TYR A 119 2.67 11.19 9.72
C TYR A 119 2.14 9.76 9.48
N GLY A 120 2.91 8.76 9.87
CA GLY A 120 2.46 7.36 9.94
C GLY A 120 2.37 6.87 11.38
N ASN A 121 2.38 5.55 11.57
CA ASN A 121 2.40 4.87 12.88
C ASN A 121 1.51 5.54 13.93
N HIS A 122 0.26 5.80 13.57
CA HIS A 122 -0.69 6.51 14.41
C HIS A 122 -0.82 5.86 15.78
N ASP A 123 -0.91 6.70 16.81
CA ASP A 123 -0.93 6.29 18.21
C ASP A 123 0.23 5.38 18.65
N ARG A 124 1.34 5.35 17.89
CA ARG A 124 2.45 4.42 18.08
C ARG A 124 1.98 2.95 18.02
N ALA A 125 1.02 2.64 17.14
CA ALA A 125 0.41 1.32 17.02
C ALA A 125 1.46 0.21 16.89
N SER A 126 2.37 0.33 15.93
CA SER A 126 3.40 -0.70 15.71
C SER A 126 4.40 -0.78 16.85
N TRP A 127 4.69 0.33 17.53
CA TRP A 127 5.59 0.33 18.68
C TRP A 127 4.96 -0.38 19.88
N LYS A 128 3.67 -0.14 20.14
CA LYS A 128 2.92 -0.88 21.17
C LYS A 128 2.87 -2.37 20.86
N MET A 129 2.58 -2.73 19.61
CA MET A 129 2.55 -4.11 19.12
C MET A 129 3.86 -4.86 19.44
N ILE A 130 5.01 -4.23 19.21
CA ILE A 130 6.33 -4.87 19.46
C ILE A 130 6.87 -4.63 20.88
N GLY A 131 6.13 -3.93 21.75
CA GLY A 131 6.58 -3.56 23.11
C GLY A 131 7.72 -2.54 23.15
N PHE A 132 7.86 -1.71 22.10
CA PHE A 132 8.82 -0.62 22.06
C PHE A 132 8.28 0.62 22.80
N GLU A 133 9.08 1.13 23.74
CA GLU A 133 8.77 2.34 24.50
C GLU A 133 9.94 3.32 24.45
N VAL A 134 9.62 4.59 24.16
CA VAL A 134 10.60 5.69 24.26
C VAL A 134 10.76 6.05 25.74
N THR A 135 11.82 5.56 26.36
CA THR A 135 12.21 5.98 27.71
C THR A 135 12.91 7.34 27.63
N ARG A 136 12.58 8.22 28.59
CA ARG A 136 13.19 9.55 28.73
C ARG A 136 14.49 9.49 29.50
#